data_AF-X1NCD5-F1
#
_entry.id   AF-X1NCD5-F1
#
_cell.length_a   1.000
_cell.length_b   1.000
_cell.length_c   1.000
_cell.angle_alpha   90.00
_cell.angle_beta   90.00
_cell.angle_gamma   90.00
#
_symmetry.space_group_name_H-M   'P 1'
#
loop_
_entity.id
_entity.type
_entity.pdbx_description
1 polymer ?
#
loop_
_entity_poly.entity_id
_entity_poly.type
_entity_poly.pdbx_seq_one_letter_code
_entity_poly.pdbx_strand_id
1 'polypeptide(L)'
;KVRDVCLDYQHSFANNALTWTFPINIVDPITEIKLHFRAKNDVKGTAATTPTWLWPHPLPYCVKEVAVIDGSEVIFALDGAEMVAMSCFDLGYAPFHRHNENPLATHHWCLPIHFGRHLFDPEWIFDPKKFRNPQLRITWE
;
A
#
# COMPACT_ATOMS: atom_id res chain seq x y z
N LYS A 1 9.87 -7.51 22.21
CA LYS A 1 10.30 -6.12 21.88
C LYS A 1 9.66 -5.78 20.54
N VAL A 2 8.84 -4.73 20.48
CA VAL A 2 8.29 -4.24 19.21
C VAL A 2 9.39 -3.44 18.51
N ARG A 3 9.52 -3.63 17.19
CA ARG A 3 10.51 -2.93 16.37
C ARG A 3 9.99 -2.76 14.96
N ASP A 4 10.38 -1.66 14.34
CA ASP A 4 10.23 -1.49 12.91
C ASP A 4 11.46 -2.05 12.19
N VAL A 5 11.24 -2.59 10.99
CA VAL A 5 12.31 -3.03 10.10
C VAL A 5 11.95 -2.66 8.67
N CYS A 6 12.92 -2.12 7.95
CA CYS A 6 12.80 -1.84 6.53
C CYS A 6 13.12 -3.13 5.76
N LEU A 7 12.16 -3.66 5.01
CA LEU A 7 12.29 -4.91 4.25
C LEU A 7 12.80 -4.68 2.83
N ASP A 8 12.35 -3.59 2.22
CA ASP A 8 12.86 -3.06 0.97
C ASP A 8 12.88 -1.53 1.12
N TYR A 9 14.04 -0.92 0.85
CA TYR A 9 14.24 0.50 1.10
C TYR A 9 13.67 1.36 -0.02
N GLN A 10 14.01 1.04 -1.26
CA GLN A 10 13.50 1.75 -2.42
C GLN A 10 13.62 0.89 -3.67
N HIS A 11 12.49 0.66 -4.32
CA HIS A 11 12.41 0.11 -5.66
C HIS A 11 11.89 1.17 -6.62
N SER A 12 12.34 1.16 -7.87
CA SER A 12 11.85 2.08 -8.90
C SER A 12 11.49 1.29 -10.15
N PHE A 13 10.28 1.49 -10.63
CA PHE A 13 9.75 0.82 -11.80
C PHE A 13 9.70 1.79 -12.98
N ALA A 14 10.11 1.33 -14.16
CA ALA A 14 10.01 2.12 -15.39
C ALA A 14 8.60 2.09 -16.00
N ASN A 15 7.81 1.09 -15.65
CA ASN A 15 6.47 0.87 -16.18
C ASN A 15 5.42 1.54 -15.28
N ASN A 16 4.47 2.24 -15.92
CA ASN A 16 3.36 2.88 -15.22
C ASN A 16 2.27 1.88 -14.77
N ALA A 17 2.27 0.66 -15.31
CA ALA A 17 1.39 -0.41 -14.89
C ALA A 17 2.15 -1.74 -14.81
N LEU A 18 2.05 -2.43 -13.68
CA LEU A 18 2.73 -3.70 -13.42
C LEU A 18 2.15 -4.36 -12.15
N THR A 19 2.48 -5.64 -11.96
CA THR A 19 2.39 -6.32 -10.67
C THR A 19 3.79 -6.64 -10.14
N TRP A 20 4.09 -6.19 -8.92
CA TRP A 20 5.29 -6.56 -8.19
C TRP A 20 4.95 -7.51 -7.04
N THR A 21 5.82 -8.48 -6.78
CA THR A 21 5.65 -9.45 -5.70
C THR A 21 6.92 -9.50 -4.87
N PHE A 22 6.76 -9.46 -3.55
CA PHE A 22 7.82 -9.49 -2.56
C PHE A 22 7.59 -10.66 -1.58
N PRO A 23 8.57 -11.57 -1.41
CA PRO A 23 8.44 -12.67 -0.45
C PRO A 23 8.57 -12.17 0.99
N ILE A 24 7.66 -12.59 1.89
CA ILE A 24 7.72 -12.23 3.31
C ILE A 24 8.54 -13.29 4.06
N ASN A 25 9.85 -13.10 4.12
CA ASN A 25 10.79 -14.04 4.72
C ASN A 25 11.11 -13.78 6.21
N ILE A 26 10.30 -12.97 6.89
CA ILE A 26 10.49 -12.67 8.32
C ILE A 26 9.79 -13.73 9.16
N VAL A 27 10.34 -14.00 10.34
CA VAL A 27 9.84 -15.02 11.28
C VAL A 27 9.14 -14.44 12.51
N ASP A 28 9.24 -13.13 12.70
CA ASP A 28 8.61 -12.40 13.80
C ASP A 28 7.15 -12.08 13.42
N PRO A 29 6.19 -12.16 14.36
CA PRO A 29 4.83 -11.70 14.12
C PRO A 29 4.79 -10.23 13.70
N ILE A 30 3.91 -9.91 12.76
CA ILE A 30 3.78 -8.59 12.14
C ILE A 30 2.43 -7.99 12.52
N THR A 31 2.47 -6.82 13.14
CA THR A 31 1.26 -6.03 13.47
C THR A 31 0.87 -5.08 12.36
N GLU A 32 1.84 -4.64 11.54
CA GLU A 32 1.61 -3.66 10.49
C GLU A 32 2.63 -3.82 9.36
N ILE A 33 2.19 -3.69 8.12
CA ILE A 33 3.05 -3.52 6.95
C ILE A 33 2.79 -2.14 6.37
N LYS A 34 3.82 -1.30 6.26
CA LYS A 34 3.71 0.03 5.66
C LYS A 34 4.27 0.03 4.23
N LEU A 35 3.39 0.16 3.25
CA LEU A 35 3.78 0.38 1.86
C LEU A 35 3.89 1.89 1.58
N HIS A 36 5.09 2.36 1.31
CA HIS A 36 5.34 3.73 0.87
C HIS A 36 5.35 3.81 -0.65
N PHE A 37 4.22 4.20 -1.25
CA PHE A 37 4.05 4.29 -2.70
C PHE A 37 4.27 5.73 -3.17
N ARG A 38 5.09 5.90 -4.22
CA ARG A 38 5.40 7.20 -4.81
C ARG A 38 5.11 7.19 -6.30
N ALA A 39 4.39 8.19 -6.76
CA ALA A 39 4.07 8.39 -8.17
C ALA A 39 4.32 9.85 -8.56
N LYS A 40 4.61 10.10 -9.82
CA LYS A 40 4.83 11.44 -10.36
C LYS A 40 3.64 11.83 -11.23
N ASN A 41 3.14 13.05 -11.06
CA ASN A 41 2.16 13.61 -11.98
C ASN A 41 2.76 13.74 -13.38
N ASP A 42 1.92 13.59 -14.39
CA ASP A 42 2.31 13.85 -15.77
C ASP A 42 2.61 15.36 -16.01
N VAL A 43 3.27 15.66 -17.13
CA VAL A 43 3.60 17.01 -17.61
C VAL A 43 2.33 17.85 -17.84
N LYS A 44 1.21 17.22 -18.13
CA LYS A 44 -0.07 17.89 -18.42
C LYS A 44 -0.72 18.42 -17.14
N GLY A 45 -0.27 19.58 -16.67
CA GLY A 45 -0.98 20.40 -15.69
C GLY A 45 -2.23 21.10 -16.26
N THR A 46 -2.84 20.56 -17.32
CA THR A 46 -3.92 21.22 -18.07
C THR A 46 -4.95 20.21 -18.51
N ALA A 47 -6.18 20.36 -18.03
CA ALA A 47 -7.35 19.81 -18.68
C ALA A 47 -7.44 20.38 -20.07
N ALA A 48 -7.70 19.50 -21.01
CA ALA A 48 -8.40 19.72 -22.27
C ALA A 48 -8.46 18.33 -22.91
N THR A 49 -9.20 17.38 -22.37
CA THR A 49 -10.58 17.10 -22.80
C THR A 49 -11.40 16.28 -21.78
N THR A 50 -10.81 15.90 -20.64
CA THR A 50 -11.47 15.09 -19.60
C THR A 50 -12.29 16.00 -18.67
N PRO A 51 -13.55 15.66 -18.32
CA PRO A 51 -14.35 16.48 -17.42
C PRO A 51 -13.60 16.83 -16.14
N THR A 52 -13.72 18.06 -15.68
CA THR A 52 -13.00 18.60 -14.52
C THR A 52 -13.46 18.02 -13.16
N TRP A 53 -14.18 16.90 -13.19
CA TRP A 53 -14.53 16.09 -12.01
C TRP A 53 -13.77 14.75 -12.00
N LEU A 54 -12.87 14.54 -12.99
CA LEU A 54 -12.01 13.37 -13.21
C LEU A 54 -10.51 13.73 -13.15
N TRP A 55 -10.16 14.91 -12.60
CA TRP A 55 -8.77 15.32 -12.34
C TRP A 55 -8.06 14.32 -11.43
N PRO A 56 -6.73 14.12 -11.59
CA PRO A 56 -6.09 12.85 -11.27
C PRO A 56 -6.50 12.39 -9.88
N HIS A 57 -7.16 11.25 -9.87
CA HIS A 57 -7.55 10.59 -8.65
C HIS A 57 -6.33 10.51 -7.71
N PRO A 58 -6.50 10.74 -6.39
CA PRO A 58 -5.40 10.63 -5.45
C PRO A 58 -4.59 9.34 -5.69
N LEU A 59 -3.28 9.38 -5.47
CA LEU A 59 -2.37 8.23 -5.66
C LEU A 59 -2.91 6.86 -5.21
N PRO A 60 -3.68 6.74 -4.11
CA PRO A 60 -4.39 5.50 -3.76
C PRO A 60 -5.16 4.82 -4.91
N TYR A 61 -5.78 5.58 -5.81
CA TYR A 61 -6.55 5.04 -6.93
C TYR A 61 -5.69 4.51 -8.10
N CYS A 62 -4.39 4.80 -8.12
CA CYS A 62 -3.43 4.16 -9.01
C CYS A 62 -3.10 2.74 -8.55
N VAL A 63 -3.26 2.44 -7.25
CA VAL A 63 -2.98 1.12 -6.69
C VAL A 63 -4.24 0.27 -6.78
N LYS A 64 -4.25 -0.65 -7.74
CA LYS A 64 -5.39 -1.55 -8.04
C LYS A 64 -5.58 -2.61 -6.97
N GLU A 65 -4.49 -3.10 -6.41
CA GLU A 65 -4.53 -4.16 -5.40
C GLU A 65 -3.23 -4.15 -4.59
N VAL A 66 -3.36 -4.27 -3.27
CA VAL A 66 -2.31 -4.71 -2.36
C VAL A 66 -2.83 -5.96 -1.66
N ALA A 67 -2.14 -7.08 -1.87
CA ALA A 67 -2.55 -8.37 -1.34
C ALA A 67 -1.44 -9.07 -0.55
N VAL A 68 -1.81 -9.74 0.53
CA VAL A 68 -0.98 -10.72 1.22
C VAL A 68 -1.56 -12.09 0.91
N ILE A 69 -0.73 -12.96 0.32
CA ILE A 69 -1.16 -14.26 -0.21
C ILE A 69 -0.20 -15.37 0.24
N ASP A 70 -0.70 -16.59 0.40
CA ASP A 70 0.10 -17.80 0.60
C ASP A 70 -0.33 -18.87 -0.40
N GLY A 71 0.40 -19.02 -1.50
CA GLY A 71 0.00 -19.88 -2.62
C GLY A 71 -1.32 -19.42 -3.26
N SER A 72 -2.40 -20.17 -3.05
CA SER A 72 -3.75 -19.83 -3.54
C SER A 72 -4.63 -19.13 -2.50
N GLU A 73 -4.17 -19.06 -1.24
CA GLU A 73 -4.92 -18.40 -0.16
C GLU A 73 -4.69 -16.90 -0.19
N VAL A 74 -5.78 -16.13 -0.11
CA VAL A 74 -5.74 -14.67 0.01
C VAL A 74 -6.02 -14.32 1.47
N ILE A 75 -5.02 -13.76 2.14
CA ILE A 75 -5.06 -13.42 3.57
C ILE A 75 -5.56 -11.98 3.74
N PHE A 76 -5.17 -11.10 2.81
CA PHE A 76 -5.60 -9.71 2.71
C PHE A 76 -5.58 -9.32 1.24
N ALA A 77 -6.57 -8.54 0.79
CA ALA A 77 -6.56 -7.89 -0.52
C ALA A 77 -7.50 -6.69 -0.48
N LEU A 78 -6.95 -5.49 -0.72
CA LEU A 78 -7.70 -4.24 -0.85
C LEU A 78 -7.05 -3.39 -1.95
N ASP A 79 -7.83 -2.51 -2.58
CA ASP A 79 -7.28 -1.44 -3.40
C ASP A 79 -6.71 -0.29 -2.53
N GLY A 80 -5.95 0.63 -3.13
CA GLY A 80 -5.32 1.69 -2.35
C GLY A 80 -6.33 2.63 -1.67
N ALA A 81 -7.49 2.88 -2.27
CA ALA A 81 -8.51 3.75 -1.70
C ALA A 81 -9.17 3.10 -0.48
N GLU A 82 -9.48 1.81 -0.56
CA GLU A 82 -9.98 0.99 0.54
C GLU A 82 -8.98 0.94 1.70
N MET A 83 -7.68 0.78 1.41
CA MET A 83 -6.63 0.79 2.44
C MET A 83 -6.57 2.11 3.21
N VAL A 84 -6.67 3.24 2.50
CA VAL A 84 -6.72 4.56 3.13
C VAL A 84 -8.00 4.72 3.96
N ALA A 85 -9.15 4.32 3.41
CA ALA A 85 -10.43 4.41 4.10
C ALA A 85 -10.43 3.60 5.40
N MET A 86 -9.95 2.35 5.36
CA MET A 86 -9.79 1.50 6.53
C MET A 86 -8.84 2.13 7.55
N SER A 87 -7.70 2.65 7.12
CA SER A 87 -6.75 3.32 8.02
C SER A 87 -7.35 4.56 8.69
N CYS A 88 -8.09 5.37 7.94
CA CYS A 88 -8.81 6.52 8.48
C CYS A 88 -9.85 6.10 9.52
N PHE A 89 -10.57 5.01 9.26
CA PHE A 89 -11.58 4.48 10.17
C PHE A 89 -10.96 3.94 11.46
N ASP A 90 -9.92 3.11 11.34
CA ASP A 90 -9.28 2.45 12.47
C ASP A 90 -8.47 3.42 13.35
N LEU A 91 -7.76 4.38 12.73
CA LEU A 91 -6.86 5.29 13.43
C LEU A 91 -7.52 6.61 13.83
N GLY A 92 -8.65 6.96 13.20
CA GLY A 92 -9.29 8.28 13.33
C GLY A 92 -8.56 9.42 12.60
N TYR A 93 -7.51 9.11 11.84
CA TYR A 93 -6.75 10.06 11.02
C TYR A 93 -6.20 9.40 9.76
N ALA A 94 -5.97 10.19 8.71
CA ALA A 94 -5.42 9.69 7.46
C ALA A 94 -3.95 9.24 7.62
N PRO A 95 -3.54 8.11 6.99
CA PRO A 95 -2.15 7.66 7.04
C PRO A 95 -1.23 8.72 6.42
N PHE A 96 0.07 8.63 6.70
CA PHE A 96 1.05 9.57 6.17
C PHE A 96 0.88 9.73 4.65
N HIS A 97 0.70 10.97 4.20
CA HIS A 97 0.65 11.29 2.78
C HIS A 97 1.18 12.70 2.53
N ARG A 98 1.78 12.87 1.36
CA ARG A 98 2.09 14.14 0.73
C ARG A 98 1.39 14.17 -0.61
N HIS A 99 0.26 14.87 -0.64
CA HIS A 99 -0.51 15.09 -1.84
C HIS A 99 -0.04 16.39 -2.53
N ASN A 100 0.15 16.35 -3.85
CA ASN A 100 0.56 17.51 -4.62
C ASN A 100 0.03 17.44 -6.06
N GLU A 101 -0.83 18.36 -6.45
CA GLU A 101 -1.47 18.34 -7.77
C GLU A 101 -0.65 19.07 -8.86
N ASN A 102 0.48 19.68 -8.50
CA ASN A 102 1.30 20.38 -9.49
C ASN A 102 1.83 19.41 -10.56
N PRO A 103 1.87 19.82 -11.85
CA PRO A 103 2.48 19.00 -12.90
C PRO A 103 3.90 18.62 -12.54
N LEU A 104 4.29 17.38 -12.86
CA LEU A 104 5.59 16.79 -12.55
C LEU A 104 5.94 16.68 -11.06
N ALA A 105 5.04 17.04 -10.15
CA ALA A 105 5.26 16.82 -8.73
C ALA A 105 5.17 15.34 -8.37
N THR A 106 5.88 14.96 -7.32
CA THR A 106 5.82 13.62 -6.75
C THR A 106 4.85 13.58 -5.58
N HIS A 107 3.93 12.62 -5.64
CA HIS A 107 3.08 12.21 -4.53
C HIS A 107 3.76 11.10 -3.73
N HIS A 108 3.41 11.03 -2.45
CA HIS A 108 3.90 9.97 -1.58
C HIS A 108 2.80 9.61 -0.59
N TRP A 109 2.35 8.36 -0.61
CA TRP A 109 1.33 7.88 0.31
C TRP A 109 1.82 6.62 1.01
N CYS A 110 1.52 6.53 2.30
CA CYS A 110 1.62 5.30 3.06
C CYS A 110 0.29 4.57 2.96
N LEU A 111 0.33 3.32 2.52
CA LEU A 111 -0.79 2.39 2.47
C LEU A 111 -0.50 1.29 3.51
N PRO A 112 -0.92 1.46 4.78
CA PRO A 112 -0.63 0.47 5.80
C PRO A 112 -1.64 -0.69 5.74
N ILE A 113 -1.15 -1.89 6.05
CA ILE A 113 -1.96 -3.08 6.33
C ILE A 113 -1.88 -3.29 7.84
N HIS A 114 -3.02 -3.23 8.53
CA HIS A 114 -3.11 -3.47 9.97
C HIS A 114 -3.49 -4.92 10.23
N PHE A 115 -2.74 -5.58 11.10
CA PHE A 115 -3.04 -6.93 11.58
C PHE A 115 -3.28 -6.91 13.07
N GLY A 116 -4.23 -7.74 13.52
CA GLY A 116 -4.65 -7.76 14.90
C GLY A 116 -5.53 -6.58 15.29
N ARG A 117 -6.14 -6.68 16.47
CA ARG A 117 -6.96 -5.60 17.07
C ARG A 117 -6.10 -4.58 17.81
N HIS A 118 -4.89 -4.97 18.22
CA HIS A 118 -3.92 -4.14 18.94
C HIS A 118 -2.50 -4.69 18.74
N LEU A 119 -1.48 -3.91 19.14
CA LEU A 119 -0.04 -4.22 18.94
C LEU A 119 0.46 -5.56 19.52
N PHE A 120 -0.34 -6.22 20.36
CA PHE A 120 0.04 -7.47 21.04
C PHE A 120 -1.06 -8.53 20.92
N ASP A 121 -1.91 -8.43 19.90
CA ASP A 121 -3.03 -9.36 19.72
C ASP A 121 -2.49 -10.78 19.45
N PRO A 122 -2.72 -11.75 20.35
CA PRO A 122 -2.18 -13.09 20.17
C PRO A 122 -2.95 -13.93 19.14
N GLU A 123 -4.17 -13.50 18.80
CA GLU A 123 -5.10 -14.29 17.97
C GLU A 123 -5.05 -13.87 16.50
N TRP A 124 -5.10 -12.55 16.25
CA TRP A 124 -5.32 -11.98 14.90
C TRP A 124 -4.08 -11.30 14.30
N ILE A 125 -2.94 -11.35 14.99
CA ILE A 125 -1.66 -10.89 14.42
C ILE A 125 -1.24 -11.78 13.25
N PHE A 126 -0.62 -11.18 12.24
CA PHE A 126 -0.05 -11.95 11.16
C PHE A 126 1.22 -12.64 11.64
N ASP A 127 1.18 -13.96 11.79
CA ASP A 127 2.34 -14.78 12.13
C ASP A 127 2.82 -15.53 10.87
N PRO A 128 3.92 -15.08 10.23
CA PRO A 128 4.43 -15.70 9.01
C PRO A 128 4.71 -17.20 9.15
N LYS A 129 5.02 -17.68 10.37
CA LYS A 129 5.31 -19.12 10.62
C LYS A 129 4.10 -20.03 10.45
N LYS A 130 2.89 -19.47 10.45
CA LYS A 130 1.65 -20.22 10.21
C LYS A 130 1.39 -20.45 8.71
N PHE A 131 2.18 -19.82 7.84
CA PHE A 131 2.07 -19.86 6.38
C PHE A 131 3.27 -20.56 5.76
N ARG A 132 3.12 -21.06 4.54
CA ARG A 132 4.17 -21.83 3.85
C ARG A 132 5.10 -20.94 3.04
N ASN A 133 4.54 -19.98 2.31
CA ASN A 133 5.22 -19.06 1.42
C ASN A 133 4.42 -17.75 1.30
N PRO A 134 4.29 -16.97 2.39
CA PRO A 134 3.58 -15.71 2.35
C PRO A 134 4.28 -14.68 1.45
N GLN A 135 3.50 -13.98 0.63
CA GLN A 135 3.97 -12.97 -0.32
C GLN A 135 3.12 -11.71 -0.23
N LEU A 136 3.76 -10.55 -0.36
CA LEU A 136 3.10 -9.28 -0.63
C LEU A 136 3.06 -9.06 -2.14
N ARG A 137 1.88 -8.82 -2.69
CA ARG A 137 1.67 -8.50 -4.11
C ARG A 137 1.06 -7.12 -4.23
N ILE A 138 1.59 -6.32 -5.15
CA ILE A 138 1.14 -4.95 -5.39
C ILE A 138 0.92 -4.80 -6.89
N THR A 139 -0.29 -4.40 -7.28
CA THR A 139 -0.67 -4.12 -8.67
C THR A 139 -1.07 -2.65 -8.81
N TRP A 140 -0.55 -1.96 -9.81
CA TRP A 140 -0.83 -0.55 -10.07
C TRP A 140 -0.98 -0.27 -11.57
N GLU A 141 -1.62 0.86 -11.89
CA GLU A 141 -1.74 1.46 -13.23
C GLU A 141 -1.85 2.99 -13.18
#